data_AF-A0A4S9T5N3-F1
#
_entry.id   AF-A0A4S9T5N3-F1
#
_cell.length_a   1.000
_cell.length_b   1.000
_cell.length_c   1.000
_cell.angle_alpha   90.00
_cell.angle_beta   90.00
_cell.angle_gamma   90.00
#
_symmetry.space_group_name_H-M   'P 1'
#
loop_
_entity.id
_entity.type
_entity.pdbx_description
1 polymer ?
#
loop_
_entity_poly.entity_id
_entity_poly.type
_entity_poly.pdbx_seq_one_letter_code
_entity_poly.pdbx_strand_id
1 'polypeptide(L)'
;MSNRGCPQLAIEIQLEILEFLAEDARHEVAERQYDDAWCCYARLLLPAILVNREWALRGTDLLWREPFTPALAKIRSDRRQIYADKVQSIGLYLYRADHTGCPAAFANLKFPKLKRLEINSCPPWLMLDLRPYLSVSVTSFMMVECRHLPRSMLDLIAFCCPKLRDVHVDYDRDNQRDEHFLKFLQKCRQVRELTLGSENDLSLPVDVLENLVAGKQLQVLDAPRKFVSHHSIATVLQQNPRIRPFRNIRNLFLSIESKALAPLLSAAELLKELQLTLTDSDHDVFGSIGCLPCLETVDLCFSAPKRLAIQELQAISGLSRLKDLSIYRPTRGPYQEEGTLLVAEAWTDDVFRSWICSYPELRKLQFGVSPLASHWISETRLIAESCPKLTELIMDGIHDIGAWKVSSQPLFPQLRALELGQIKPRPFSMSAEETEEHATGVALMIHQHAPKLRELHVGRDDLGTAIEQAYDKLQTDFEVTGVVMLG
;
A
#
# COMPACT_ATOMS: atom_id res chain seq x y z
N MET A 1 39.50 -32.41 38.82
CA MET A 1 40.40 -31.49 38.09
C MET A 1 39.64 -30.20 37.84
N SER A 2 40.18 -29.08 38.31
CA SER A 2 39.59 -27.74 38.23
C SER A 2 39.47 -27.30 36.77
N ASN A 3 38.25 -27.00 36.31
CA ASN A 3 37.97 -26.57 34.95
C ASN A 3 38.38 -25.09 34.82
N ARG A 4 39.56 -24.86 34.21
CA ARG A 4 40.05 -23.51 33.91
C ARG A 4 39.05 -22.82 32.98
N GLY A 5 38.51 -21.68 33.43
CA GLY A 5 37.53 -20.91 32.69
C GLY A 5 38.08 -20.42 31.36
N CYS A 6 37.49 -20.90 30.26
CA CYS A 6 37.54 -20.16 29.01
C CYS A 6 37.01 -18.74 29.26
N PRO A 7 37.65 -17.70 28.70
CA PRO A 7 37.10 -16.35 28.77
C PRO A 7 35.71 -16.38 28.11
N GLN A 8 34.66 -16.16 28.91
CA GLN A 8 33.33 -15.95 28.38
C GLN A 8 33.26 -14.51 27.89
N LEU A 9 32.74 -14.33 26.67
CA LEU A 9 32.39 -13.00 26.15
C LEU A 9 31.46 -12.29 27.14
N ALA A 10 31.56 -10.96 27.22
CA ALA A 10 30.62 -10.17 28.01
C ALA A 10 29.18 -10.46 27.56
N ILE A 11 28.22 -10.43 28.49
CA ILE A 11 26.82 -10.79 28.22
C ILE A 11 26.24 -9.91 27.12
N GLU A 12 26.60 -8.63 27.12
CA GLU A 12 26.18 -7.63 26.13
C GLU A 12 26.62 -8.03 24.72
N ILE A 13 27.86 -8.51 24.57
CA ILE A 13 28.41 -8.96 23.28
C ILE A 13 27.72 -10.25 22.82
N GLN A 14 27.41 -11.16 23.75
CA GLN A 14 26.66 -12.37 23.42
C GLN A 14 25.24 -12.05 22.92
N LEU A 15 24.60 -11.01 23.48
CA LEU A 15 23.28 -10.53 23.04
C LEU A 15 23.35 -9.92 21.64
N GLU A 16 24.33 -9.06 21.36
CA GLU A 16 24.53 -8.47 20.04
C GLU A 16 24.75 -9.55 18.96
N ILE A 17 25.54 -10.59 19.26
CA ILE A 17 25.76 -11.71 18.33
C ILE A 17 24.45 -12.47 18.07
N LEU A 18 23.67 -12.76 19.11
CA LEU A 18 22.38 -13.47 18.97
C LEU A 18 21.35 -12.64 18.19
N GLU A 19 21.29 -11.33 18.42
CA GLU A 19 20.42 -10.42 17.67
C GLU A 19 20.85 -10.31 16.21
N PHE A 20 22.16 -10.24 15.94
CA PHE A 20 22.71 -10.25 14.58
C PHE A 20 22.36 -11.53 13.83
N LEU A 21 22.58 -12.71 14.44
CA LEU A 21 22.21 -14.00 13.85
C LEU A 21 20.70 -14.10 13.58
N ALA A 22 19.87 -13.55 14.47
CA ALA A 22 18.44 -13.51 14.25
C ALA A 22 18.03 -12.54 13.14
N GLU A 23 18.75 -11.43 12.95
CA GLU A 23 18.47 -10.48 11.86
C GLU A 23 18.90 -11.02 10.50
N ASP A 24 20.07 -11.67 10.43
CA ASP A 24 20.56 -12.35 9.24
C ASP A 24 19.61 -13.48 8.83
N ALA A 25 19.21 -14.32 9.79
CA ALA A 25 18.22 -15.36 9.57
C ALA A 25 16.85 -14.83 9.16
N ARG A 26 16.46 -13.61 9.60
CA ARG A 26 15.23 -12.94 9.14
C ARG A 26 15.35 -12.49 7.68
N HIS A 27 16.49 -11.93 7.29
CA HIS A 27 16.74 -11.52 5.90
C HIS A 27 16.67 -12.71 4.93
N GLU A 28 17.25 -13.86 5.29
CA GLU A 28 17.27 -15.05 4.44
C GLU A 28 15.87 -15.66 4.19
N VAL A 29 14.91 -15.38 5.07
CA VAL A 29 13.55 -15.93 5.01
C VAL A 29 12.49 -14.93 4.57
N ALA A 30 12.86 -13.69 4.27
CA ALA A 30 11.94 -12.59 3.98
C ALA A 30 11.02 -12.86 2.77
N GLU A 31 11.48 -13.66 1.80
CA GLU A 31 10.73 -13.99 0.58
C GLU A 31 10.02 -15.36 0.64
N ARG A 32 10.12 -16.08 1.77
CA ARG A 32 9.57 -17.43 1.90
C ARG A 32 8.14 -17.41 2.43
N GLN A 33 7.39 -18.47 2.12
CA GLN A 33 6.08 -18.71 2.73
C GLN A 33 6.21 -18.86 4.26
N TYR A 34 5.20 -18.43 5.01
CA TYR A 34 5.28 -18.21 6.46
C TYR A 34 5.77 -19.42 7.29
N ASP A 35 5.37 -20.64 6.92
CA ASP A 35 5.80 -21.89 7.57
C ASP A 35 7.25 -22.26 7.23
N ASP A 36 7.61 -22.25 5.96
CA ASP A 36 8.98 -22.50 5.49
C ASP A 36 9.95 -21.46 6.04
N ALA A 37 9.51 -20.20 6.13
CA ALA A 37 10.26 -19.10 6.72
C ALA A 37 10.56 -19.37 8.19
N TRP A 38 9.55 -19.73 8.99
CA TRP A 38 9.75 -20.02 10.41
C TRP A 38 10.61 -21.27 10.64
N CYS A 39 10.42 -22.33 9.86
CA CYS A 39 11.23 -23.55 9.95
C CYS A 39 12.70 -23.27 9.59
N CYS A 40 12.95 -22.47 8.56
CA CYS A 40 14.29 -22.05 8.17
C CYS A 40 14.94 -21.18 9.27
N TYR A 41 14.22 -20.18 9.77
CA TYR A 41 14.66 -19.33 10.88
C TYR A 41 15.00 -20.15 12.14
N ALA A 42 14.15 -21.12 12.48
CA ALA A 42 14.38 -22.03 13.60
C ALA A 42 15.67 -22.85 13.43
N ARG A 43 15.93 -23.34 12.21
CA ARG A 43 17.16 -24.10 11.90
C ARG A 43 18.41 -23.23 12.00
N LEU A 44 18.35 -21.98 11.56
CA LEU A 44 19.48 -21.05 11.60
C LEU A 44 19.84 -20.64 13.04
N LEU A 45 18.84 -20.48 13.92
CA LEU A 45 19.05 -20.16 15.33
C LEU A 45 19.42 -21.36 16.20
N LEU A 46 19.13 -22.58 15.76
CA LEU A 46 19.31 -23.79 16.58
C LEU A 46 20.76 -23.98 17.06
N PRO A 47 21.82 -23.83 16.24
CA PRO A 47 23.19 -23.96 16.72
C PRO A 47 23.51 -23.01 17.88
N ALA A 48 23.04 -21.77 17.80
CA ALA A 48 23.21 -20.76 18.84
C ALA A 48 22.43 -21.14 20.11
N ILE A 49 21.18 -21.57 19.99
CA ILE A 49 20.34 -22.03 21.10
C ILE A 49 20.98 -23.20 21.86
N LEU A 50 21.72 -24.07 21.17
CA LEU A 50 22.32 -25.28 21.74
C LEU A 50 23.67 -25.06 22.44
N VAL A 51 24.23 -23.85 22.42
CA VAL A 51 25.56 -23.56 23.00
C VAL A 51 25.59 -23.79 24.51
N ASN A 52 24.69 -23.14 25.24
CA ASN A 52 24.58 -23.25 26.70
C ASN A 52 23.20 -22.77 27.19
N ARG A 53 22.95 -22.82 28.50
CA ARG A 53 21.64 -22.46 29.10
C ARG A 53 21.24 -21.00 28.87
N GLU A 54 22.17 -20.06 28.92
CA GLU A 54 21.86 -18.63 28.72
C GLU A 54 21.49 -18.36 27.26
N TRP A 55 22.27 -18.91 26.32
CA TRP A 55 21.98 -18.84 24.89
C TRP A 55 20.66 -19.53 24.56
N ALA A 56 20.35 -20.65 25.20
CA ALA A 56 19.07 -21.32 25.04
C ALA A 56 17.91 -20.44 25.50
N LEU A 57 18.02 -19.77 26.64
CA LEU A 57 16.98 -18.87 27.16
C LEU A 57 16.71 -17.71 26.20
N ARG A 58 17.78 -17.03 25.74
CA ARG A 58 17.68 -15.87 24.85
C ARG A 58 17.29 -16.24 23.43
N GLY A 59 17.93 -17.26 22.87
CA GLY A 59 17.61 -17.74 21.52
C GLY A 59 16.19 -18.28 21.43
N THR A 60 15.65 -18.88 22.50
CA THR A 60 14.21 -19.22 22.52
C THR A 60 13.29 -18.01 22.69
N ASP A 61 13.71 -16.94 23.36
CA ASP A 61 12.94 -15.67 23.36
C ASP A 61 12.81 -15.11 21.94
N LEU A 62 13.88 -15.20 21.14
CA LEU A 62 13.87 -14.75 19.73
C LEU A 62 13.07 -15.70 18.82
N LEU A 63 13.24 -17.01 19.00
CA LEU A 63 12.55 -18.03 18.19
C LEU A 63 11.02 -18.00 18.38
N TRP A 64 10.57 -17.87 19.63
CA TRP A 64 9.15 -17.92 20.00
C TRP A 64 8.50 -16.54 20.07
N ARG A 65 9.20 -15.47 19.69
CA ARG A 65 8.64 -14.11 19.66
C ARG A 65 7.44 -14.02 18.71
N GLU A 66 7.55 -14.64 17.54
CA GLU A 66 6.55 -14.61 16.46
C GLU A 66 6.48 -16.02 15.84
N PRO A 67 5.90 -16.99 16.57
CA PRO A 67 6.01 -18.38 16.18
C PRO A 67 5.07 -18.72 15.02
N PHE A 68 5.46 -19.72 14.22
CA PHE A 68 4.49 -20.47 13.43
C PHE A 68 3.49 -21.14 14.40
N THR A 69 2.26 -20.64 14.41
CA THR A 69 1.25 -20.99 15.41
C THR A 69 1.05 -22.52 15.58
N PRO A 70 0.98 -23.34 14.51
CA PRO A 70 0.87 -24.79 14.65
C PRO A 70 2.09 -25.45 15.30
N ALA A 71 3.29 -24.87 15.18
CA ALA A 71 4.48 -25.38 15.88
C ALA A 71 4.33 -25.24 17.40
N LEU A 72 3.81 -24.10 17.88
CA LEU A 72 3.52 -23.91 19.31
C LEU A 72 2.44 -24.89 19.80
N ALA A 73 1.41 -25.15 18.99
CA ALA A 73 0.35 -26.10 19.32
C ALA A 73 0.88 -27.55 19.45
N LYS A 74 1.87 -27.93 18.65
CA LYS A 74 2.52 -29.25 18.69
C LYS A 74 3.43 -29.45 19.91
N ILE A 75 3.83 -28.39 20.62
CA ILE A 75 4.59 -28.54 21.86
C ILE A 75 3.73 -29.28 22.89
N ARG A 76 4.36 -30.19 23.64
CA ARG A 76 3.73 -30.87 24.77
C ARG A 76 3.07 -29.88 25.73
N SER A 77 1.88 -30.24 26.21
CA SER A 77 1.03 -29.36 27.03
C SER A 77 1.72 -28.85 28.30
N ASP A 78 2.55 -29.68 28.94
CA ASP A 78 3.33 -29.37 30.15
C ASP A 78 4.40 -28.28 29.94
N ARG A 79 4.85 -28.07 28.69
CA ARG A 79 5.89 -27.10 28.34
C ARG A 79 5.39 -25.90 27.54
N ARG A 80 4.17 -25.98 26.99
CA ARG A 80 3.65 -24.99 26.03
C ARG A 80 3.60 -23.58 26.61
N GLN A 81 3.26 -23.43 27.89
CA GLN A 81 3.22 -22.13 28.57
C GLN A 81 4.59 -21.43 28.61
N ILE A 82 5.69 -22.18 28.79
CA ILE A 82 7.06 -21.64 28.84
C ILE A 82 7.39 -20.87 27.55
N TYR A 83 6.87 -21.34 26.42
CA TYR A 83 7.06 -20.70 25.13
C TYR A 83 6.00 -19.64 24.85
N ALA A 84 4.74 -19.86 25.27
CA ALA A 84 3.68 -18.86 25.19
C ALA A 84 4.03 -17.56 25.92
N ASP A 85 4.79 -17.64 27.03
CA ASP A 85 5.29 -16.49 27.80
C ASP A 85 6.26 -15.59 27.00
N LYS A 86 6.79 -16.08 25.87
CA LYS A 86 7.75 -15.39 25.01
C LYS A 86 7.10 -14.74 23.79
N VAL A 87 5.87 -15.16 23.45
CA VAL A 87 5.14 -14.72 22.25
C VAL A 87 4.75 -13.26 22.36
N GLN A 88 5.05 -12.50 21.31
CA GLN A 88 4.67 -11.09 21.13
C GLN A 88 3.71 -10.88 19.96
N SER A 89 3.69 -11.79 18.98
CA SER A 89 2.79 -11.75 17.83
C SER A 89 2.21 -13.14 17.59
N ILE A 90 0.91 -13.26 17.40
CA ILE A 90 0.26 -14.54 17.07
C ILE A 90 -0.77 -14.35 15.96
N GLY A 91 -0.70 -15.24 14.96
CA GLY A 91 -1.62 -15.28 13.83
C GLY A 91 -2.45 -16.56 13.82
N LEU A 92 -3.77 -16.41 13.77
CA LEU A 92 -4.73 -17.50 13.60
C LEU A 92 -5.26 -17.49 12.15
N TYR A 93 -4.51 -18.12 11.24
CA TYR A 93 -4.87 -18.26 9.81
C TYR A 93 -5.81 -19.45 9.58
N LEU A 94 -7.08 -19.28 9.96
CA LEU A 94 -8.04 -20.39 10.13
C LEU A 94 -8.59 -20.94 8.80
N TYR A 95 -8.26 -20.34 7.66
CA TYR A 95 -8.43 -20.97 6.34
C TYR A 95 -7.49 -22.19 6.15
N ARG A 96 -6.39 -22.28 6.91
CA ARG A 96 -5.46 -23.42 6.85
C ARG A 96 -5.85 -24.51 7.83
N ALA A 97 -5.86 -25.75 7.37
CA ALA A 97 -6.24 -26.91 8.18
C ALA A 97 -5.37 -27.09 9.44
N ASP A 98 -4.06 -26.83 9.35
CA ASP A 98 -3.10 -26.94 10.46
C ASP A 98 -3.30 -25.87 11.55
N HIS A 99 -3.96 -24.76 11.26
CA HIS A 99 -4.31 -23.72 12.24
C HIS A 99 -5.62 -24.01 12.99
N THR A 100 -6.55 -24.76 12.41
CA THR A 100 -7.89 -24.99 12.99
C THR A 100 -7.88 -25.63 14.39
N GLY A 101 -6.88 -26.46 14.70
CA GLY A 101 -6.70 -27.07 16.01
C GLY A 101 -5.96 -26.21 17.04
N CYS A 102 -5.35 -25.10 16.61
CA CYS A 102 -4.54 -24.24 17.48
C CYS A 102 -5.35 -23.58 18.61
N PRO A 103 -6.55 -23.01 18.37
CA PRO A 103 -7.37 -22.42 19.43
C PRO A 103 -7.66 -23.40 20.58
N ALA A 104 -7.96 -24.66 20.26
CA ALA A 104 -8.19 -25.69 21.27
C ALA A 104 -6.91 -26.00 22.09
N ALA A 105 -5.75 -26.03 21.42
CA ALA A 105 -4.47 -26.22 22.10
C ALA A 105 -4.10 -25.03 23.02
N PHE A 106 -4.65 -23.85 22.78
CA PHE A 106 -4.31 -22.63 23.53
C PHE A 106 -5.35 -22.21 24.56
N ALA A 107 -6.46 -22.94 24.69
CA ALA A 107 -7.57 -22.60 25.57
C ALA A 107 -7.17 -22.30 27.04
N ASN A 108 -6.13 -22.97 27.54
CA ASN A 108 -5.63 -22.82 28.91
C ASN A 108 -4.30 -22.03 29.02
N LEU A 109 -3.83 -21.46 27.91
CA LEU A 109 -2.59 -20.70 27.91
C LEU A 109 -2.84 -19.24 28.26
N LYS A 110 -1.76 -18.57 28.65
CA LYS A 110 -1.69 -17.11 28.75
C LYS A 110 -0.59 -16.59 27.83
N PHE A 111 -0.82 -15.45 27.21
CA PHE A 111 0.18 -14.78 26.39
C PHE A 111 0.53 -13.40 26.99
N PRO A 112 1.28 -13.36 28.11
CA PRO A 112 1.48 -12.11 28.88
C PRO A 112 2.23 -11.02 28.12
N LYS A 113 3.06 -11.40 27.13
CA LYS A 113 3.85 -10.47 26.31
C LYS A 113 3.21 -10.18 24.95
N LEU A 114 1.99 -10.67 24.70
CA LEU A 114 1.35 -10.50 23.39
C LEU A 114 1.09 -9.01 23.11
N LYS A 115 1.54 -8.57 21.94
CA LYS A 115 1.35 -7.20 21.44
C LYS A 115 0.47 -7.18 20.19
N ARG A 116 0.55 -8.22 19.35
CA ARG A 116 -0.20 -8.32 18.10
C ARG A 116 -1.01 -9.60 18.06
N LEU A 117 -2.29 -9.47 17.72
CA LEU A 117 -3.21 -10.59 17.49
C LEU A 117 -3.82 -10.44 16.10
N GLU A 118 -3.67 -11.47 15.28
CA GLU A 118 -4.29 -11.57 13.97
C GLU A 118 -5.22 -12.79 13.90
N ILE A 119 -6.40 -12.60 13.33
CA ILE A 119 -7.39 -13.64 13.07
C ILE A 119 -7.83 -13.51 11.62
N ASN A 120 -7.68 -14.58 10.85
CA ASN A 120 -8.00 -14.58 9.43
C ASN A 120 -8.89 -15.77 9.06
N SER A 121 -9.95 -15.49 8.29
CA SER A 121 -10.90 -16.46 7.75
C SER A 121 -11.45 -17.45 8.79
N CYS A 122 -12.00 -16.95 9.91
CA CYS A 122 -12.56 -17.83 10.94
C CYS A 122 -13.80 -18.59 10.41
N PRO A 123 -13.77 -19.93 10.33
CA PRO A 123 -14.88 -20.66 9.75
C PRO A 123 -16.10 -20.67 10.68
N PRO A 124 -17.33 -20.69 10.13
CA PRO A 124 -18.57 -20.57 10.92
C PRO A 124 -18.78 -21.67 11.96
N TRP A 125 -18.20 -22.86 11.77
CA TRP A 125 -18.32 -23.98 12.72
C TRP A 125 -17.34 -23.89 13.90
N LEU A 126 -16.36 -22.98 13.87
CA LEU A 126 -15.35 -22.88 14.91
C LEU A 126 -15.76 -21.84 15.97
N MET A 127 -16.01 -22.33 17.18
CA MET A 127 -16.24 -21.47 18.34
C MET A 127 -14.91 -20.94 18.87
N LEU A 128 -14.53 -19.75 18.42
CA LEU A 128 -13.26 -19.13 18.79
C LEU A 128 -13.34 -18.43 20.16
N ASP A 129 -12.58 -18.93 21.14
CA ASP A 129 -12.37 -18.25 22.42
C ASP A 129 -11.16 -17.33 22.35
N LEU A 130 -11.38 -16.01 22.46
CA LEU A 130 -10.31 -15.03 22.42
C LEU A 130 -9.66 -14.73 23.77
N ARG A 131 -10.28 -15.13 24.88
CA ARG A 131 -9.79 -14.79 26.23
C ARG A 131 -8.31 -15.09 26.48
N PRO A 132 -7.71 -16.19 25.95
CA PRO A 132 -6.28 -16.46 26.12
C PRO A 132 -5.36 -15.36 25.55
N TYR A 133 -5.78 -14.71 24.47
CA TYR A 133 -4.95 -13.76 23.71
C TYR A 133 -5.18 -12.30 24.15
N LEU A 134 -6.34 -11.98 24.73
CA LEU A 134 -6.69 -10.62 25.07
C LEU A 134 -5.99 -10.17 26.36
N SER A 135 -5.25 -9.06 26.28
CA SER A 135 -4.55 -8.49 27.44
C SER A 135 -4.20 -7.03 27.22
N VAL A 136 -3.81 -6.35 28.31
CA VAL A 136 -3.44 -4.93 28.31
C VAL A 136 -2.16 -4.61 27.53
N SER A 137 -1.36 -5.63 27.17
CA SER A 137 -0.15 -5.48 26.36
C SER A 137 -0.43 -5.48 24.86
N VAL A 138 -1.64 -5.90 24.44
CA VAL A 138 -2.03 -5.91 23.02
C VAL A 138 -2.19 -4.46 22.54
N THR A 139 -1.43 -4.13 21.49
CA THR A 139 -1.43 -2.82 20.83
C THR A 139 -1.88 -2.90 19.38
N SER A 140 -1.87 -4.08 18.77
CA SER A 140 -2.32 -4.29 17.40
C SER A 140 -3.31 -5.45 17.31
N PHE A 141 -4.39 -5.24 16.57
CA PHE A 141 -5.45 -6.23 16.35
C PHE A 141 -5.86 -6.24 14.88
N MET A 142 -5.87 -7.43 14.28
CA MET A 142 -6.32 -7.65 12.92
C MET A 142 -7.37 -8.75 12.90
N MET A 143 -8.49 -8.49 12.23
CA MET A 143 -9.55 -9.45 12.00
C MET A 143 -10.07 -9.34 10.57
N VAL A 144 -9.75 -10.35 9.77
CA VAL A 144 -10.01 -10.41 8.32
C VAL A 144 -10.92 -11.59 8.03
N GLU A 145 -11.91 -11.41 7.15
CA GLU A 145 -12.84 -12.47 6.73
C GLU A 145 -13.58 -13.23 7.87
N CYS A 146 -13.76 -12.62 9.03
CA CYS A 146 -14.35 -13.27 10.21
C CYS A 146 -15.84 -12.94 10.42
N ARG A 147 -16.64 -13.05 9.35
CA ARG A 147 -18.02 -12.51 9.29
C ARG A 147 -19.00 -13.15 10.29
N HIS A 148 -18.73 -14.38 10.72
CA HIS A 148 -19.60 -15.13 11.61
C HIS A 148 -19.32 -14.88 13.11
N LEU A 149 -18.24 -14.16 13.44
CA LEU A 149 -17.90 -13.91 14.84
C LEU A 149 -18.90 -12.93 15.48
N PRO A 150 -19.32 -13.16 16.74
CA PRO A 150 -20.23 -12.26 17.44
C PRO A 150 -19.70 -10.84 17.53
N ARG A 151 -20.55 -9.85 17.22
CA ARG A 151 -20.18 -8.42 17.24
C ARG A 151 -19.76 -7.92 18.62
N SER A 152 -20.35 -8.49 19.67
CA SER A 152 -20.00 -8.22 21.08
C SER A 152 -18.53 -8.55 21.43
N MET A 153 -17.83 -9.28 20.56
CA MET A 153 -16.40 -9.51 20.68
C MET A 153 -15.59 -8.19 20.66
N LEU A 154 -16.05 -7.18 19.92
CA LEU A 154 -15.40 -5.87 19.93
C LEU A 154 -15.47 -5.20 21.30
N ASP A 155 -16.57 -5.36 22.03
CA ASP A 155 -16.68 -4.84 23.39
C ASP A 155 -15.65 -5.50 24.32
N LEU A 156 -15.47 -6.82 24.16
CA LEU A 156 -14.48 -7.58 24.91
C LEU A 156 -13.06 -7.12 24.56
N ILE A 157 -12.76 -6.93 23.27
CA ILE A 157 -11.45 -6.44 22.82
C ILE A 157 -11.20 -5.03 23.34
N ALA A 158 -12.15 -4.11 23.20
CA ALA A 158 -12.03 -2.74 23.70
C ALA A 158 -11.84 -2.70 25.23
N PHE A 159 -12.46 -3.64 25.95
CA PHE A 159 -12.31 -3.74 27.40
C PHE A 159 -10.95 -4.30 27.82
N CYS A 160 -10.50 -5.40 27.18
CA CYS A 160 -9.27 -6.08 27.56
C CYS A 160 -8.00 -5.41 27.01
N CYS A 161 -8.11 -4.67 25.90
CA CYS A 161 -6.97 -4.13 25.15
C CYS A 161 -7.05 -2.58 25.05
N PRO A 162 -6.95 -1.84 26.16
CA PRO A 162 -7.12 -0.38 26.16
C PRO A 162 -5.98 0.40 25.48
N LYS A 163 -4.88 -0.28 25.13
CA LYS A 163 -3.69 0.30 24.49
C LYS A 163 -3.62 0.04 22.99
N LEU A 164 -4.73 -0.36 22.37
CA LEU A 164 -4.80 -0.55 20.91
C LEU A 164 -4.42 0.74 20.17
N ARG A 165 -3.55 0.57 19.17
CA ARG A 165 -3.00 1.59 18.30
C ARG A 165 -3.27 1.27 16.84
N ASP A 166 -3.09 0.00 16.46
CA ASP A 166 -3.16 -0.45 15.08
C ASP A 166 -4.32 -1.45 14.97
N VAL A 167 -5.36 -1.09 14.24
CA VAL A 167 -6.60 -1.86 14.17
C VAL A 167 -6.98 -2.08 12.72
N HIS A 168 -7.10 -3.33 12.32
CA HIS A 168 -7.60 -3.72 11.01
C HIS A 168 -8.84 -4.59 11.19
N VAL A 169 -9.98 -4.17 10.66
CA VAL A 169 -11.19 -4.99 10.75
C VAL A 169 -12.00 -4.98 9.47
N ASP A 170 -12.33 -6.18 9.00
CA ASP A 170 -13.29 -6.41 7.93
C ASP A 170 -14.71 -6.45 8.48
N TYR A 171 -15.51 -5.45 8.14
CA TYR A 171 -16.92 -5.43 8.50
C TYR A 171 -17.83 -5.20 7.30
N ASP A 172 -18.92 -5.97 7.26
CA ASP A 172 -20.06 -5.70 6.39
C ASP A 172 -20.88 -4.50 6.89
N ARG A 173 -21.88 -4.10 6.09
CA ARG A 173 -22.75 -2.95 6.37
C ARG A 173 -23.47 -3.05 7.71
N ASP A 174 -24.03 -4.22 8.01
CA ASP A 174 -24.88 -4.41 9.16
C ASP A 174 -24.06 -4.40 10.44
N ASN A 175 -22.79 -4.78 10.35
CA ASN A 175 -21.82 -4.73 11.44
C ASN A 175 -21.28 -3.30 11.68
N GLN A 176 -21.28 -2.39 10.68
CA GLN A 176 -20.84 -1.00 10.87
C GLN A 176 -21.88 -0.09 11.52
N ARG A 177 -23.17 -0.41 11.36
CA ARG A 177 -24.27 0.25 12.08
C ARG A 177 -24.49 -0.31 13.48
N ASP A 178 -23.68 -1.30 13.84
CA ASP A 178 -23.81 -1.98 15.10
C ASP A 178 -23.26 -1.14 16.26
N GLU A 179 -23.99 -1.15 17.37
CA GLU A 179 -23.60 -0.39 18.56
C GLU A 179 -22.25 -0.81 19.14
N HIS A 180 -21.82 -2.07 18.95
CA HIS A 180 -20.54 -2.57 19.46
C HIS A 180 -19.36 -1.94 18.72
N PHE A 181 -19.48 -1.69 17.40
CA PHE A 181 -18.41 -1.03 16.63
C PHE A 181 -18.26 0.43 17.05
N LEU A 182 -19.36 1.15 17.23
CA LEU A 182 -19.33 2.52 17.72
C LEU A 182 -18.74 2.60 19.14
N LYS A 183 -19.18 1.72 20.05
CA LYS A 183 -18.63 1.61 21.41
C LYS A 183 -17.13 1.30 21.39
N PHE A 184 -16.68 0.44 20.47
CA PHE A 184 -15.28 0.12 20.28
C PHE A 184 -14.47 1.36 19.90
N LEU A 185 -14.87 2.11 18.86
CA LEU A 185 -14.19 3.34 18.45
C LEU A 185 -14.12 4.38 19.59
N GLN A 186 -15.20 4.53 20.35
CA GLN A 186 -15.27 5.47 21.48
C GLN A 186 -14.35 5.11 22.66
N LYS A 187 -14.15 3.79 22.89
CA LYS A 187 -13.29 3.26 23.96
C LYS A 187 -11.82 3.23 23.56
N CYS A 188 -11.52 2.86 22.32
CA CYS A 188 -10.15 2.71 21.80
C CYS A 188 -9.54 4.05 21.35
N ARG A 189 -9.41 5.00 22.28
CA ARG A 189 -8.97 6.38 21.99
C ARG A 189 -7.49 6.54 21.63
N GLN A 190 -6.70 5.47 21.75
CA GLN A 190 -5.27 5.46 21.42
C GLN A 190 -4.99 4.96 20.00
N VAL A 191 -6.03 4.61 19.23
CA VAL A 191 -5.92 4.16 17.85
C VAL A 191 -5.27 5.27 17.00
N ARG A 192 -4.20 4.87 16.31
CA ARG A 192 -3.40 5.69 15.40
C ARG A 192 -3.59 5.25 13.96
N GLU A 193 -3.76 3.96 13.74
CA GLU A 193 -3.98 3.36 12.44
C GLU A 193 -5.25 2.53 12.49
N LEU A 194 -6.17 2.85 11.58
CA LEU A 194 -7.42 2.13 11.43
C LEU A 194 -7.61 1.77 9.96
N THR A 195 -7.68 0.47 9.70
CA THR A 195 -8.08 -0.06 8.40
C THR A 195 -9.48 -0.66 8.51
N LEU A 196 -10.37 -0.23 7.63
CA LEU A 196 -11.75 -0.72 7.54
C LEU A 196 -11.94 -1.45 6.21
N GLY A 197 -11.73 -2.76 6.23
CA GLY A 197 -11.98 -3.57 5.05
C GLY A 197 -13.47 -3.87 4.84
N SER A 198 -13.84 -4.02 3.58
CA SER A 198 -15.17 -4.44 3.14
C SER A 198 -15.17 -4.65 1.63
N GLU A 199 -15.85 -5.69 1.15
CA GLU A 199 -15.97 -5.96 -0.28
C GLU A 199 -17.01 -5.07 -0.99
N ASN A 200 -17.90 -4.43 -0.24
CA ASN A 200 -19.01 -3.65 -0.81
C ASN A 200 -18.79 -2.15 -0.60
N ASP A 201 -18.97 -1.38 -1.68
CA ASP A 201 -18.92 0.09 -1.71
C ASP A 201 -20.08 0.65 -0.89
N LEU A 202 -19.82 0.91 0.38
CA LEU A 202 -20.86 1.25 1.35
C LEU A 202 -20.57 2.60 1.98
N SER A 203 -21.63 3.41 2.08
CA SER A 203 -21.57 4.69 2.77
C SER A 203 -21.26 4.48 4.25
N LEU A 204 -20.29 5.23 4.77
CA LEU A 204 -20.00 5.28 6.20
C LEU A 204 -21.20 5.85 6.96
N PRO A 205 -21.70 5.16 8.00
CA PRO A 205 -22.69 5.73 8.90
C PRO A 205 -22.20 7.06 9.49
N VAL A 206 -23.10 8.02 9.65
CA VAL A 206 -22.78 9.37 10.15
C VAL A 206 -22.09 9.33 11.52
N ASP A 207 -22.60 8.51 12.45
CA ASP A 207 -22.03 8.39 13.80
C ASP A 207 -20.62 7.78 13.78
N VAL A 208 -20.35 6.86 12.85
CA VAL A 208 -19.00 6.30 12.64
C VAL A 208 -18.10 7.39 12.08
N LEU A 209 -18.53 8.10 11.04
CA LEU A 209 -17.77 9.19 10.44
C LEU A 209 -17.42 10.26 11.49
N GLU A 210 -18.36 10.67 12.34
CA GLU A 210 -18.15 11.62 13.44
C GLU A 210 -17.00 11.18 14.35
N ASN A 211 -16.97 9.90 14.75
CA ASN A 211 -15.91 9.37 15.63
C ASN A 211 -14.55 9.34 14.93
N LEU A 212 -14.52 9.02 13.63
CA LEU A 212 -13.30 9.01 12.84
C LEU A 212 -12.72 10.43 12.68
N VAL A 213 -13.55 11.40 12.27
CA VAL A 213 -13.09 12.78 12.04
C VAL A 213 -12.70 13.49 13.33
N ALA A 214 -13.32 13.12 14.47
CA ALA A 214 -12.98 13.63 15.80
C ALA A 214 -11.78 12.93 16.45
N GLY A 215 -11.26 11.87 15.82
CA GLY A 215 -10.17 11.03 16.33
C GLY A 215 -8.89 11.81 16.59
N LYS A 216 -8.57 12.07 17.87
CA LYS A 216 -7.41 12.91 18.25
C LYS A 216 -6.05 12.24 18.03
N GLN A 217 -5.99 10.91 17.96
CA GLN A 217 -4.74 10.17 17.79
C GLN A 217 -4.61 9.51 16.41
N LEU A 218 -5.68 9.55 15.62
CA LEU A 218 -5.74 8.89 14.31
C LEU A 218 -4.79 9.60 13.33
N GLN A 219 -3.86 8.84 12.79
CA GLN A 219 -2.82 9.26 11.83
C GLN A 219 -3.00 8.59 10.48
N VAL A 220 -3.53 7.36 10.46
CA VAL A 220 -3.77 6.59 9.23
C VAL A 220 -5.21 6.09 9.27
N LEU A 221 -5.97 6.41 8.21
CA LEU A 221 -7.28 5.86 7.95
C LEU A 221 -7.27 5.23 6.56
N ASP A 222 -7.30 3.91 6.53
CA ASP A 222 -7.32 3.12 5.30
C ASP A 222 -8.71 2.48 5.11
N ALA A 223 -9.51 3.06 4.22
CA ALA A 223 -10.88 2.63 3.97
C ALA A 223 -11.30 2.92 2.51
N PRO A 224 -10.57 2.42 1.49
CA PRO A 224 -10.72 2.81 0.08
C PRO A 224 -12.12 2.52 -0.49
N ARG A 225 -12.80 1.49 0.02
CA ARG A 225 -14.16 1.09 -0.40
C ARG A 225 -15.26 1.72 0.47
N LYS A 226 -14.90 2.62 1.38
CA LYS A 226 -15.85 3.28 2.28
C LYS A 226 -16.17 4.66 1.75
N PHE A 227 -17.45 4.85 1.44
CA PHE A 227 -17.95 6.04 0.76
C PHE A 227 -18.36 7.14 1.74
N VAL A 228 -17.86 8.35 1.53
CA VAL A 228 -18.24 9.56 2.26
C VAL A 228 -19.02 10.49 1.34
N SER A 229 -20.30 10.69 1.63
CA SER A 229 -21.14 11.66 0.92
C SER A 229 -20.99 13.07 1.50
N HIS A 230 -21.30 14.09 0.70
CA HIS A 230 -21.35 15.47 1.16
C HIS A 230 -22.41 15.66 2.25
N HIS A 231 -23.55 14.98 2.13
CA HIS A 231 -24.59 15.02 3.16
C HIS A 231 -24.05 14.51 4.50
N SER A 232 -23.36 13.36 4.52
CA SER A 232 -22.82 12.78 5.75
C SER A 232 -21.86 13.73 6.47
N ILE A 233 -20.88 14.30 5.76
CA ILE A 233 -19.92 15.23 6.38
C ILE A 233 -20.57 16.55 6.79
N ALA A 234 -21.51 17.07 6.00
CA ALA A 234 -22.25 18.28 6.35
C ALA A 234 -23.06 18.09 7.64
N THR A 235 -23.73 16.94 7.79
CA THR A 235 -24.47 16.59 9.01
C THR A 235 -23.53 16.55 10.23
N VAL A 236 -22.37 15.90 10.12
CA VAL A 236 -21.38 15.85 11.22
C VAL A 236 -20.94 17.25 11.63
N LEU A 237 -20.59 18.11 10.66
CA LEU A 237 -20.10 19.46 10.93
C LEU A 237 -21.19 20.39 11.48
N GLN A 238 -22.45 20.23 11.03
CA GLN A 238 -23.59 20.98 11.56
C GLN A 238 -23.91 20.58 13.00
N GLN A 239 -23.89 19.29 13.31
CA GLN A 239 -24.15 18.77 14.65
C GLN A 239 -23.02 19.10 15.62
N ASN A 240 -21.78 19.18 15.11
CA ASN A 240 -20.59 19.43 15.92
C ASN A 240 -19.67 20.49 15.30
N PRO A 241 -20.02 21.80 15.39
CA PRO A 241 -19.27 22.88 14.73
C PRO A 241 -17.83 23.08 15.22
N ARG A 242 -17.46 22.48 16.36
CA ARG A 242 -16.11 22.55 16.94
C ARG A 242 -15.18 21.44 16.44
N ILE A 243 -15.71 20.43 15.78
CA ILE A 243 -14.90 19.35 15.21
C ILE A 243 -13.96 19.96 14.16
N ARG A 244 -12.71 19.53 14.22
CA ARG A 244 -11.70 19.80 13.20
C ARG A 244 -11.38 18.48 12.53
N PRO A 245 -12.00 18.18 11.37
CA PRO A 245 -11.88 16.88 10.75
C PRO A 245 -10.42 16.52 10.51
N PHE A 246 -10.04 15.31 10.91
CA PHE A 246 -8.75 14.71 10.58
C PHE A 246 -7.53 15.58 10.92
N ARG A 247 -7.60 16.35 12.02
CA ARG A 247 -6.54 17.29 12.42
C ARG A 247 -5.12 16.69 12.49
N ASN A 248 -5.00 15.41 12.85
CA ASN A 248 -3.73 14.72 13.02
C ASN A 248 -3.47 13.63 11.97
N ILE A 249 -4.32 13.54 10.94
CA ILE A 249 -4.17 12.55 9.88
C ILE A 249 -2.89 12.83 9.09
N ARG A 250 -2.26 11.76 8.63
CA ARG A 250 -1.09 11.76 7.75
C ARG A 250 -1.35 10.97 6.48
N ASN A 251 -2.11 9.89 6.57
CA ASN A 251 -2.44 9.07 5.41
C ASN A 251 -3.95 8.81 5.41
N LEU A 252 -4.60 9.11 4.28
CA LEU A 252 -6.05 9.03 4.13
C LEU A 252 -6.41 8.32 2.82
N PHE A 253 -7.10 7.19 2.93
CA PHE A 253 -7.52 6.36 1.81
C PHE A 253 -9.04 6.16 1.88
N LEU A 254 -9.81 6.75 0.96
CA LEU A 254 -11.28 6.76 1.03
C LEU A 254 -11.94 6.79 -0.36
N SER A 255 -13.22 6.40 -0.41
CA SER A 255 -14.10 6.79 -1.52
C SER A 255 -14.96 7.99 -1.10
N ILE A 256 -15.12 8.98 -1.98
CA ILE A 256 -15.73 10.26 -1.59
C ILE A 256 -16.45 10.94 -2.75
N GLU A 257 -17.52 11.66 -2.43
CA GLU A 257 -18.16 12.62 -3.33
C GLU A 257 -17.31 13.90 -3.42
N SER A 258 -17.06 14.41 -4.61
CA SER A 258 -16.18 15.55 -4.91
C SER A 258 -16.48 16.77 -4.03
N LYS A 259 -17.76 17.07 -3.79
CA LYS A 259 -18.23 18.16 -2.94
C LYS A 259 -17.89 17.99 -1.45
N ALA A 260 -17.75 16.76 -0.98
CA ALA A 260 -17.47 16.43 0.41
C ALA A 260 -15.99 16.68 0.78
N LEU A 261 -15.11 16.84 -0.19
CA LEU A 261 -13.67 16.89 0.03
C LEU A 261 -13.21 18.12 0.80
N ALA A 262 -13.63 19.31 0.37
CA ALA A 262 -13.26 20.57 1.01
C ALA A 262 -13.59 20.61 2.52
N PRO A 263 -14.83 20.30 2.96
CA PRO A 263 -15.13 20.27 4.39
C PRO A 263 -14.34 19.18 5.14
N LEU A 264 -14.11 18.03 4.51
CA LEU A 264 -13.39 16.91 5.12
C LEU A 264 -11.90 17.21 5.36
N LEU A 265 -11.26 17.95 4.46
CA LEU A 265 -9.82 18.27 4.53
C LEU A 265 -9.52 19.61 5.21
N SER A 266 -10.55 20.34 5.65
CA SER A 266 -10.45 21.70 6.20
C SER A 266 -9.47 21.90 7.36
N ALA A 267 -9.07 20.82 8.06
CA ALA A 267 -8.09 20.88 9.14
C ALA A 267 -6.95 19.85 9.01
N ALA A 268 -6.79 19.20 7.85
CA ALA A 268 -5.85 18.10 7.63
C ALA A 268 -4.42 18.58 7.25
N GLU A 269 -3.89 19.59 7.96
CA GLU A 269 -2.62 20.27 7.61
C GLU A 269 -1.38 19.35 7.63
N LEU A 270 -1.46 18.22 8.32
CA LEU A 270 -0.38 17.24 8.47
C LEU A 270 -0.45 16.10 7.45
N LEU A 271 -1.41 16.13 6.52
CA LEU A 271 -1.61 15.10 5.52
C LEU A 271 -0.40 15.00 4.58
N LYS A 272 0.11 13.79 4.42
CA LYS A 272 1.26 13.43 3.57
C LYS A 272 0.85 12.59 2.39
N GLU A 273 -0.10 11.69 2.59
CA GLU A 273 -0.57 10.78 1.57
C GLU A 273 -2.09 10.85 1.49
N LEU A 274 -2.59 11.11 0.30
CA LEU A 274 -4.00 11.19 0.00
C LEU A 274 -4.32 10.26 -1.17
N GLN A 275 -5.11 9.23 -0.92
CA GLN A 275 -5.62 8.34 -1.97
C GLN A 275 -7.14 8.38 -1.98
N LEU A 276 -7.73 8.78 -3.10
CA LEU A 276 -9.18 9.00 -3.21
C LEU A 276 -9.76 8.29 -4.43
N THR A 277 -10.86 7.59 -4.21
CA THR A 277 -11.77 7.17 -5.28
C THR A 277 -12.98 8.12 -5.32
N LEU A 278 -12.99 9.01 -6.31
CA LEU A 278 -14.04 9.99 -6.55
C LEU A 278 -15.21 9.34 -7.28
N THR A 279 -16.39 9.34 -6.65
CA THR A 279 -17.58 8.69 -7.20
C THR A 279 -18.28 9.52 -8.29
N ASP A 280 -17.99 10.81 -8.33
CA ASP A 280 -18.54 11.85 -9.19
C ASP A 280 -17.42 12.80 -9.67
N SER A 281 -17.77 13.76 -10.50
CA SER A 281 -16.82 14.70 -11.12
C SER A 281 -17.33 16.14 -11.15
N ASP A 282 -18.37 16.43 -10.38
CA ASP A 282 -19.15 17.67 -10.47
C ASP A 282 -18.44 18.89 -9.87
N HIS A 283 -17.53 18.68 -8.92
CA HIS A 283 -16.80 19.74 -8.23
C HIS A 283 -15.29 19.64 -8.42
N ASP A 284 -14.62 20.80 -8.39
CA ASP A 284 -13.17 20.88 -8.35
C ASP A 284 -12.64 20.38 -6.99
N VAL A 285 -11.78 19.37 -7.04
CA VAL A 285 -11.12 18.77 -5.89
C VAL A 285 -9.71 19.35 -5.69
N PHE A 286 -9.09 19.85 -6.76
CA PHE A 286 -7.68 20.24 -6.78
C PHE A 286 -7.42 21.48 -5.93
N GLY A 287 -8.34 22.46 -5.91
CA GLY A 287 -8.22 23.62 -5.02
C GLY A 287 -8.15 23.27 -3.53
N SER A 288 -8.87 22.23 -3.11
CA SER A 288 -8.81 21.76 -1.71
C SER A 288 -7.50 21.04 -1.40
N ILE A 289 -7.03 20.22 -2.35
CA ILE A 289 -5.78 19.46 -2.21
C ILE A 289 -4.57 20.41 -2.22
N GLY A 290 -4.58 21.44 -3.06
CA GLY A 290 -3.51 22.43 -3.18
C GLY A 290 -3.23 23.22 -1.90
N CYS A 291 -4.19 23.25 -0.97
CA CYS A 291 -4.04 23.90 0.34
C CYS A 291 -3.25 23.07 1.36
N LEU A 292 -2.78 21.86 1.02
CA LEU A 292 -2.15 20.92 1.96
C LEU A 292 -0.62 20.88 1.80
N PRO A 293 0.14 21.63 2.62
CA PRO A 293 1.57 21.90 2.36
C PRO A 293 2.50 20.70 2.61
N CYS A 294 2.01 19.66 3.29
CA CYS A 294 2.80 18.49 3.65
C CYS A 294 2.65 17.31 2.70
N LEU A 295 1.81 17.41 1.66
CA LEU A 295 1.56 16.32 0.73
C LEU A 295 2.82 15.90 -0.01
N GLU A 296 3.08 14.60 0.04
CA GLU A 296 4.16 13.90 -0.66
C GLU A 296 3.59 12.95 -1.74
N THR A 297 2.37 12.43 -1.52
CA THR A 297 1.70 11.48 -2.42
C THR A 297 0.24 11.87 -2.61
N VAL A 298 -0.19 11.96 -3.87
CA VAL A 298 -1.58 12.21 -4.26
C VAL A 298 -1.99 11.16 -5.30
N ASP A 299 -3.01 10.39 -4.97
CA ASP A 299 -3.62 9.38 -5.85
C ASP A 299 -5.12 9.66 -6.00
N LEU A 300 -5.55 10.00 -7.21
CA LEU A 300 -6.92 10.37 -7.54
C LEU A 300 -7.46 9.45 -8.63
N CYS A 301 -8.39 8.60 -8.24
CA CYS A 301 -9.13 7.71 -9.13
C CYS A 301 -10.53 8.29 -9.38
N PHE A 302 -10.86 8.62 -10.63
CA PHE A 302 -12.17 9.14 -11.02
C PHE A 302 -13.05 8.03 -11.60
N SER A 303 -14.15 7.73 -10.91
CA SER A 303 -15.15 6.75 -11.35
C SER A 303 -16.16 7.32 -12.35
N ALA A 304 -16.27 8.66 -12.41
CA ALA A 304 -17.14 9.37 -13.35
C ALA A 304 -16.32 10.09 -14.45
N PRO A 305 -16.85 10.25 -15.67
CA PRO A 305 -16.18 10.98 -16.73
C PRO A 305 -15.91 12.44 -16.32
N LYS A 306 -14.70 12.95 -16.53
CA LYS A 306 -14.35 14.35 -16.22
C LYS A 306 -13.56 14.97 -17.37
N ARG A 307 -13.97 16.16 -17.76
CA ARG A 307 -13.14 17.07 -18.55
C ARG A 307 -12.29 17.88 -17.57
N LEU A 308 -10.98 17.73 -17.67
CA LEU A 308 -10.02 18.38 -16.80
C LEU A 308 -9.51 19.64 -17.48
N ALA A 309 -9.84 20.79 -16.89
CA ALA A 309 -9.24 22.05 -17.28
C ALA A 309 -7.84 22.16 -16.67
N ILE A 310 -6.88 22.73 -17.40
CA ILE A 310 -5.51 22.87 -16.88
C ILE A 310 -5.47 23.77 -15.62
N GLN A 311 -6.41 24.71 -15.48
CA GLN A 311 -6.52 25.59 -14.33
C GLN A 311 -6.84 24.84 -13.04
N GLU A 312 -7.59 23.73 -13.12
CA GLU A 312 -7.83 22.85 -11.97
C GLU A 312 -6.49 22.24 -11.51
N LEU A 313 -5.68 21.74 -12.44
CA LEU A 313 -4.36 21.18 -12.12
C LEU A 313 -3.37 22.23 -11.60
N GLN A 314 -3.45 23.47 -12.08
CA GLN A 314 -2.63 24.57 -11.56
C GLN A 314 -2.91 24.87 -10.08
N ALA A 315 -4.09 24.51 -9.56
CA ALA A 315 -4.41 24.68 -8.15
C ALA A 315 -3.51 23.84 -7.22
N ILE A 316 -2.94 22.73 -7.71
CA ILE A 316 -2.00 21.89 -6.96
C ILE A 316 -0.53 22.19 -7.28
N SER A 317 -0.21 23.22 -8.06
CA SER A 317 1.19 23.61 -8.37
C SER A 317 1.99 24.04 -7.14
N GLY A 318 1.33 24.45 -6.05
CA GLY A 318 1.99 24.82 -4.79
C GLY A 318 2.57 23.65 -3.98
N LEU A 319 2.28 22.40 -4.37
CA LEU A 319 2.69 21.19 -3.65
C LEU A 319 4.17 20.83 -3.89
N SER A 320 5.08 21.67 -3.38
CA SER A 320 6.54 21.54 -3.56
C SER A 320 7.18 20.25 -3.02
N ARG A 321 6.47 19.49 -2.17
CA ARG A 321 6.95 18.22 -1.58
C ARG A 321 6.46 16.99 -2.32
N LEU A 322 5.65 17.16 -3.35
CA LEU A 322 5.03 16.08 -4.10
C LEU A 322 6.11 15.22 -4.79
N LYS A 323 6.06 13.92 -4.52
CA LYS A 323 6.94 12.90 -5.08
C LYS A 323 6.15 11.95 -5.99
N ASP A 324 4.91 11.66 -5.62
CA ASP A 324 4.08 10.71 -6.33
C ASP A 324 2.74 11.37 -6.67
N LEU A 325 2.40 11.39 -7.95
CA LEU A 325 1.14 11.93 -8.46
C LEU A 325 0.46 10.93 -9.39
N SER A 326 -0.74 10.52 -9.02
CA SER A 326 -1.60 9.65 -9.84
C SER A 326 -2.94 10.32 -10.07
N ILE A 327 -3.34 10.47 -11.33
CA ILE A 327 -4.67 10.94 -11.75
C ILE A 327 -5.14 9.99 -12.83
N TYR A 328 -6.09 9.12 -12.52
CA TYR A 328 -6.48 8.02 -13.42
C TYR A 328 -7.92 7.57 -13.19
N ARG A 329 -8.31 6.52 -13.91
CA ARG A 329 -9.62 5.86 -13.87
C ARG A 329 -9.45 4.41 -13.40
N PRO A 330 -10.46 3.80 -12.76
CA PRO A 330 -10.36 2.41 -12.30
C PRO A 330 -9.92 1.45 -13.40
N THR A 331 -8.85 0.68 -13.18
CA THR A 331 -8.23 -0.14 -14.21
C THR A 331 -8.97 -1.45 -14.51
N ARG A 332 -9.90 -1.92 -13.67
CA ARG A 332 -10.72 -3.13 -13.91
C ARG A 332 -12.02 -3.11 -13.09
N GLY A 333 -13.17 -3.30 -13.76
CA GLY A 333 -14.47 -3.52 -13.13
C GLY A 333 -15.47 -4.11 -14.14
N PRO A 334 -16.46 -4.92 -13.71
CA PRO A 334 -17.41 -5.63 -14.60
C PRO A 334 -18.43 -4.72 -15.30
N TYR A 335 -18.39 -3.42 -15.02
CA TYR A 335 -19.28 -2.39 -15.59
C TYR A 335 -18.44 -1.32 -16.28
N GLN A 336 -17.68 -1.67 -17.31
CA GLN A 336 -17.12 -0.67 -18.21
C GLN A 336 -18.11 -0.43 -19.33
N GLU A 337 -18.89 0.65 -19.21
CA GLU A 337 -19.35 1.36 -20.39
C GLU A 337 -18.13 2.08 -21.00
N GLU A 338 -18.03 2.09 -22.33
CA GLU A 338 -17.00 2.80 -23.12
C GLU A 338 -16.98 4.33 -22.90
N GLY A 339 -17.65 4.84 -21.85
CA GLY A 339 -17.95 6.26 -21.63
C GLY A 339 -17.21 6.94 -20.47
N THR A 340 -16.52 6.23 -19.57
CA THR A 340 -15.78 6.89 -18.46
C THR A 340 -14.44 7.41 -18.93
N LEU A 341 -14.45 8.62 -19.51
CA LEU A 341 -13.28 9.29 -20.05
C LEU A 341 -12.78 10.41 -19.12
N LEU A 342 -11.48 10.38 -18.80
CA LEU A 342 -10.75 11.54 -18.29
C LEU A 342 -10.10 12.26 -19.46
N VAL A 343 -10.58 13.47 -19.74
CA VAL A 343 -10.20 14.18 -20.96
C VAL A 343 -9.53 15.51 -20.66
N ALA A 344 -8.38 15.77 -21.30
CA ALA A 344 -7.74 17.07 -21.28
C ALA A 344 -8.56 18.08 -22.10
N GLU A 345 -9.06 19.14 -21.45
CA GLU A 345 -9.85 20.19 -22.11
C GLU A 345 -8.96 21.33 -22.62
N ALA A 346 -8.65 21.31 -23.92
CA ALA A 346 -7.97 22.39 -24.64
C ALA A 346 -6.60 22.80 -24.04
N TRP A 347 -5.78 21.82 -23.68
CA TRP A 347 -4.43 22.09 -23.16
C TRP A 347 -3.47 22.47 -24.28
N THR A 348 -2.55 23.36 -23.98
CA THR A 348 -1.40 23.69 -24.83
C THR A 348 -0.11 23.25 -24.14
N ASP A 349 0.94 23.02 -24.94
CA ASP A 349 2.27 22.67 -24.44
C ASP A 349 2.79 23.66 -23.38
N ASP A 350 2.55 24.96 -23.59
CA ASP A 350 3.03 26.02 -22.69
C ASP A 350 2.35 25.95 -21.31
N VAL A 351 1.02 25.74 -21.27
CA VAL A 351 0.30 25.64 -20.00
C VAL A 351 0.60 24.33 -19.28
N PHE A 352 0.76 23.23 -20.02
CA PHE A 352 1.17 21.95 -19.47
C PHE A 352 2.59 22.01 -18.90
N ARG A 353 3.55 22.58 -19.64
CA ARG A 353 4.93 22.81 -19.20
C ARG A 353 4.95 23.63 -17.91
N SER A 354 4.20 24.74 -17.87
CA SER A 354 4.11 25.61 -16.69
C SER A 354 3.66 24.83 -15.44
N TRP A 355 2.67 23.96 -15.61
CA TRP A 355 2.18 23.11 -14.53
C TRP A 355 3.22 22.07 -14.09
N ILE A 356 3.71 21.23 -14.99
CA ILE A 356 4.60 20.10 -14.64
C ILE A 356 5.97 20.55 -14.11
N CYS A 357 6.48 21.71 -14.54
CA CYS A 357 7.67 22.36 -13.96
C CYS A 357 7.58 22.65 -12.46
N SER A 358 6.36 22.62 -11.89
CA SER A 358 6.15 22.81 -10.44
C SER A 358 6.63 21.63 -9.60
N TYR A 359 6.94 20.47 -10.21
CA TYR A 359 7.26 19.22 -9.51
C TYR A 359 8.66 18.65 -9.88
N PRO A 360 9.76 19.37 -9.60
CA PRO A 360 11.11 18.89 -9.94
C PRO A 360 11.55 17.66 -9.14
N GLU A 361 10.91 17.41 -7.99
CA GLU A 361 11.19 16.26 -7.11
C GLU A 361 10.32 15.03 -7.40
N LEU A 362 9.47 15.09 -8.43
CA LEU A 362 8.55 14.01 -8.80
C LEU A 362 9.32 12.75 -9.20
N ARG A 363 8.90 11.62 -8.64
CA ARG A 363 9.47 10.27 -8.82
C ARG A 363 8.50 9.33 -9.52
N LYS A 364 7.21 9.48 -9.26
CA LYS A 364 6.16 8.68 -9.89
C LYS A 364 5.10 9.59 -10.47
N LEU A 365 4.75 9.35 -11.73
CA LEU A 365 3.65 10.03 -12.39
C LEU A 365 2.77 8.98 -13.09
N GLN A 366 1.54 8.83 -12.63
CA GLN A 366 0.49 8.13 -13.36
C GLN A 366 -0.54 9.12 -13.86
N PHE A 367 -0.72 9.18 -15.16
CA PHE A 367 -1.53 10.19 -15.81
C PHE A 367 -2.47 9.55 -16.84
N GLY A 368 -3.64 9.14 -16.34
CA GLY A 368 -4.73 8.53 -17.11
C GLY A 368 -5.59 9.54 -17.87
N VAL A 369 -5.12 10.77 -18.07
CA VAL A 369 -5.83 11.81 -18.83
C VAL A 369 -5.49 11.65 -20.31
N SER A 370 -6.48 11.74 -21.19
CA SER A 370 -6.27 11.66 -22.64
C SER A 370 -6.78 12.92 -23.36
N PRO A 371 -6.12 13.40 -24.40
CA PRO A 371 -6.65 14.49 -25.23
C PRO A 371 -7.88 14.03 -26.04
N LEU A 372 -8.93 14.87 -26.12
CA LEU A 372 -10.25 14.50 -26.69
C LEU A 372 -10.21 14.05 -28.16
N ALA A 373 -9.27 14.58 -28.94
CA ALA A 373 -9.20 14.40 -30.39
C ALA A 373 -7.76 14.55 -30.94
N SER A 374 -6.76 14.33 -30.08
CA SER A 374 -5.35 14.51 -30.44
C SER A 374 -4.51 13.37 -29.87
N HIS A 375 -3.21 13.44 -30.12
CA HIS A 375 -2.21 12.56 -29.54
C HIS A 375 -1.34 13.40 -28.60
N TRP A 376 -0.70 12.75 -27.63
CA TRP A 376 0.41 13.32 -26.89
C TRP A 376 1.62 13.40 -27.83
N ILE A 377 2.12 14.60 -28.10
CA ILE A 377 3.21 14.83 -29.05
C ILE A 377 4.47 15.27 -28.32
N SER A 378 4.36 16.22 -27.42
CA SER A 378 5.51 16.83 -26.74
C SER A 378 5.52 16.55 -25.24
N GLU A 379 4.41 16.08 -24.66
CA GLU A 379 4.15 16.05 -23.23
C GLU A 379 5.07 15.08 -22.50
N THR A 380 5.38 13.92 -23.09
CA THR A 380 6.39 13.00 -22.53
C THR A 380 7.77 13.66 -22.45
N ARG A 381 8.15 14.45 -23.46
CA ARG A 381 9.39 15.24 -23.43
C ARG A 381 9.32 16.37 -22.40
N LEU A 382 8.19 17.05 -22.28
CA LEU A 382 7.99 18.10 -21.27
C LEU A 382 8.14 17.53 -19.85
N ILE A 383 7.56 16.36 -19.59
CA ILE A 383 7.71 15.64 -18.32
C ILE A 383 9.18 15.30 -18.06
N ALA A 384 9.88 14.74 -19.06
CA ALA A 384 11.30 14.43 -18.94
C ALA A 384 12.16 15.67 -18.57
N GLU A 385 11.92 16.80 -19.24
CA GLU A 385 12.63 18.06 -19.00
C GLU A 385 12.35 18.64 -17.62
N SER A 386 11.12 18.51 -17.15
CA SER A 386 10.65 19.11 -15.89
C SER A 386 10.88 18.23 -14.66
N CYS A 387 10.90 16.91 -14.81
CA CYS A 387 10.95 15.93 -13.72
C CYS A 387 12.16 14.98 -13.87
N PRO A 388 13.41 15.46 -13.63
CA PRO A 388 14.62 14.67 -13.89
C PRO A 388 14.82 13.48 -12.92
N LYS A 389 14.07 13.45 -11.81
CA LYS A 389 14.11 12.39 -10.78
C LYS A 389 13.08 11.29 -11.00
N LEU A 390 12.34 11.33 -12.11
CA LEU A 390 11.28 10.39 -12.40
C LEU A 390 11.83 8.97 -12.54
N THR A 391 11.24 8.05 -11.78
CA THR A 391 11.55 6.62 -11.77
C THR A 391 10.44 5.76 -12.37
N GLU A 392 9.20 6.28 -12.40
CA GLU A 392 8.04 5.58 -12.91
C GLU A 392 7.13 6.58 -13.66
N LEU A 393 6.76 6.21 -14.89
CA LEU A 393 5.87 7.00 -15.74
C LEU A 393 4.81 6.08 -16.33
N ILE A 394 3.54 6.36 -16.03
CA ILE A 394 2.38 5.68 -16.61
C ILE A 394 1.52 6.76 -17.28
N MET A 395 1.28 6.65 -18.59
CA MET A 395 0.44 7.63 -19.31
C MET A 395 -0.51 6.97 -20.31
N ASP A 396 -1.80 7.19 -20.12
CA ASP A 396 -2.84 6.77 -21.07
C ASP A 396 -2.79 7.63 -22.35
N GLY A 397 -3.52 7.18 -23.38
CA GLY A 397 -3.70 7.91 -24.64
C GLY A 397 -2.81 7.41 -25.77
N ILE A 398 -2.78 8.16 -26.87
CA ILE A 398 -1.98 7.86 -28.06
C ILE A 398 -0.75 8.78 -28.05
N HIS A 399 0.44 8.22 -28.23
CA HIS A 399 1.72 8.92 -28.08
C HIS A 399 2.52 9.00 -29.39
N ASP A 400 2.95 10.19 -29.77
CA ASP A 400 3.91 10.44 -30.86
C ASP A 400 5.31 10.64 -30.28
N ILE A 401 6.00 9.54 -30.04
CA ILE A 401 7.37 9.53 -29.50
C ILE A 401 8.42 10.02 -30.49
N GLY A 402 8.05 10.40 -31.72
CA GLY A 402 8.97 10.97 -32.71
C GLY A 402 9.71 12.21 -32.18
N ALA A 403 9.08 12.96 -31.27
CA ALA A 403 9.68 14.13 -30.62
C ALA A 403 10.91 13.82 -29.76
N TRP A 404 11.13 12.56 -29.37
CA TRP A 404 12.28 12.19 -28.53
C TRP A 404 13.61 12.32 -29.28
N LYS A 405 13.58 12.07 -30.60
CA LYS A 405 14.74 12.19 -31.51
C LYS A 405 15.38 13.58 -31.54
N VAL A 406 14.67 14.60 -31.07
CA VAL A 406 15.16 15.98 -31.02
C VAL A 406 16.27 16.13 -29.98
N SER A 407 16.27 15.32 -28.92
CA SER A 407 17.28 15.37 -27.87
C SER A 407 18.46 14.43 -28.19
N SER A 408 19.68 14.92 -28.05
CA SER A 408 20.88 14.06 -28.11
C SER A 408 21.20 13.38 -26.78
N GLN A 409 20.58 13.82 -25.68
CA GLN A 409 20.80 13.26 -24.35
C GLN A 409 19.61 12.40 -23.90
N PRO A 410 19.83 11.42 -23.00
CA PRO A 410 18.74 10.65 -22.42
C PRO A 410 17.70 11.56 -21.76
N LEU A 411 16.44 11.40 -22.15
CA LEU A 411 15.33 12.19 -21.60
C LEU A 411 14.99 11.75 -20.17
N PHE A 412 15.10 10.46 -19.92
CA PHE A 412 14.65 9.80 -18.69
C PHE A 412 15.80 9.01 -18.03
N PRO A 413 16.82 9.69 -17.49
CA PRO A 413 18.05 9.05 -17.03
C PRO A 413 17.87 8.14 -15.78
N GLN A 414 16.78 8.28 -15.04
CA GLN A 414 16.50 7.52 -13.82
C GLN A 414 15.27 6.60 -13.91
N LEU A 415 14.59 6.61 -15.06
CA LEU A 415 13.34 5.89 -15.24
C LEU A 415 13.59 4.38 -15.21
N ARG A 416 12.74 3.67 -14.47
CA ARG A 416 12.81 2.22 -14.23
C ARG A 416 11.57 1.50 -14.75
N ALA A 417 10.41 2.14 -14.71
CA ALA A 417 9.17 1.62 -15.26
C ALA A 417 8.52 2.66 -16.18
N LEU A 418 8.10 2.23 -17.37
CA LEU A 418 7.42 3.05 -18.36
C LEU A 418 6.21 2.28 -18.88
N GLU A 419 5.01 2.81 -18.63
CA GLU A 419 3.77 2.35 -19.25
C GLU A 419 3.21 3.48 -20.12
N LEU A 420 3.07 3.21 -21.40
CA LEU A 420 2.40 4.08 -22.35
C LEU A 420 1.13 3.37 -22.84
N GLY A 421 0.11 4.16 -23.16
CA GLY A 421 -1.03 3.70 -23.94
C GLY A 421 -0.62 3.26 -25.35
N GLN A 422 -1.25 3.76 -26.39
CA GLN A 422 -0.89 3.38 -27.76
C GLN A 422 0.23 4.26 -28.31
N ILE A 423 1.10 3.71 -29.15
CA ILE A 423 1.99 4.52 -30.00
C ILE A 423 1.21 4.89 -31.26
N LYS A 424 1.34 6.15 -31.69
CA LYS A 424 0.69 6.66 -32.89
C LYS A 424 0.95 5.73 -34.09
N PRO A 425 -0.10 5.13 -34.68
CA PRO A 425 0.08 4.27 -35.83
C PRO A 425 0.49 5.11 -37.05
N ARG A 426 1.21 4.48 -37.99
CA ARG A 426 1.49 5.11 -39.28
C ARG A 426 0.19 5.31 -40.07
N PRO A 427 0.13 6.33 -40.94
CA PRO A 427 -1.07 6.61 -41.74
C PRO A 427 -1.41 5.53 -42.78
N PHE A 428 -0.57 4.51 -42.95
CA PHE A 428 -0.75 3.40 -43.90
C PHE A 428 -0.63 2.07 -43.18
N SER A 429 -1.36 1.05 -43.65
CA SER A 429 -1.24 -0.32 -43.17
C SER A 429 0.18 -0.82 -43.41
N MET A 430 0.84 -1.28 -42.35
CA MET A 430 2.16 -1.90 -42.43
C MET A 430 1.99 -3.41 -42.64
N SER A 431 2.90 -4.00 -43.39
CA SER A 431 3.13 -5.46 -43.35
C SER A 431 3.69 -5.87 -41.98
N ALA A 432 3.69 -7.18 -41.71
CA ALA A 432 4.27 -7.71 -40.47
C ALA A 432 5.76 -7.37 -40.32
N GLU A 433 6.52 -7.45 -41.42
CA GLU A 433 7.95 -7.12 -41.45
C GLU A 433 8.21 -5.63 -41.16
N GLU A 434 7.44 -4.73 -41.78
CA GLU A 434 7.56 -3.29 -41.53
C GLU A 434 7.17 -2.90 -40.09
N THR A 435 6.23 -3.64 -39.50
CA THR A 435 5.81 -3.46 -38.10
C THR A 435 6.95 -3.85 -37.15
N GLU A 436 7.62 -4.96 -37.41
CA GLU A 436 8.77 -5.43 -36.61
C GLU A 436 9.97 -4.48 -36.71
N GLU A 437 10.29 -3.98 -37.92
CA GLU A 437 11.35 -2.99 -38.11
C GLU A 437 11.02 -1.69 -37.37
N HIS A 438 9.77 -1.22 -37.46
CA HIS A 438 9.33 -0.03 -36.77
C HIS A 438 9.39 -0.20 -35.24
N ALA A 439 8.92 -1.33 -34.73
CA ALA A 439 8.96 -1.68 -33.32
C ALA A 439 10.39 -1.72 -32.77
N THR A 440 11.32 -2.32 -33.52
CA THR A 440 12.75 -2.34 -33.17
C THR A 440 13.34 -0.94 -33.11
N GLY A 441 13.02 -0.08 -34.10
CA GLY A 441 13.47 1.31 -34.10
C GLY A 441 12.92 2.13 -32.92
N VAL A 442 11.69 1.85 -32.49
CA VAL A 442 11.08 2.47 -31.29
C VAL A 442 11.73 1.94 -30.02
N ALA A 443 11.93 0.63 -29.89
CA ALA A 443 12.57 0.02 -28.72
C ALA A 443 14.00 0.55 -28.51
N LEU A 444 14.78 0.69 -29.59
CA LEU A 444 16.11 1.31 -29.56
C LEU A 444 16.06 2.76 -29.08
N MET A 445 15.09 3.54 -29.55
CA MET A 445 14.89 4.92 -29.11
C MET A 445 14.57 4.99 -27.62
N ILE A 446 13.66 4.14 -27.14
CA ILE A 446 13.31 4.05 -25.71
C ILE A 446 14.54 3.69 -24.88
N HIS A 447 15.31 2.69 -25.31
CA HIS A 447 16.55 2.28 -24.63
C HIS A 447 17.56 3.43 -24.53
N GLN A 448 17.76 4.18 -25.62
CA GLN A 448 18.68 5.33 -25.64
C GLN A 448 18.23 6.44 -24.68
N HIS A 449 16.92 6.71 -24.60
CA HIS A 449 16.41 7.80 -23.77
C HIS A 449 16.09 7.41 -22.32
N ALA A 450 15.95 6.12 -22.03
CA ALA A 450 15.68 5.57 -20.70
C ALA A 450 16.64 4.40 -20.39
N PRO A 451 17.95 4.67 -20.18
CA PRO A 451 18.97 3.62 -20.08
C PRO A 451 18.89 2.76 -18.82
N LYS A 452 18.08 3.14 -17.82
CA LYS A 452 17.87 2.38 -16.57
C LYS A 452 16.51 1.68 -16.52
N LEU A 453 15.77 1.70 -17.62
CA LEU A 453 14.45 1.13 -17.70
C LEU A 453 14.54 -0.38 -17.54
N ARG A 454 13.64 -0.95 -16.75
CA ARG A 454 13.54 -2.37 -16.41
C ARG A 454 12.22 -2.96 -16.85
N GLU A 455 11.16 -2.17 -16.76
CA GLU A 455 9.81 -2.57 -17.09
C GLU A 455 9.26 -1.64 -18.17
N LEU A 456 8.86 -2.20 -19.31
CA LEU A 456 8.26 -1.48 -20.42
C LEU A 456 6.90 -2.10 -20.74
N HIS A 457 5.87 -1.27 -20.74
CA HIS A 457 4.53 -1.62 -21.21
C HIS A 457 4.05 -0.59 -22.23
N VAL A 458 3.59 -1.05 -23.39
CA VAL A 458 3.15 -0.19 -24.48
C VAL A 458 1.91 -0.79 -25.10
N GLY A 459 0.74 -0.21 -24.80
CA GLY A 459 -0.52 -0.56 -25.44
C GLY A 459 -0.88 -2.03 -25.30
N ARG A 460 -1.92 -2.47 -26.02
CA ARG A 460 -2.26 -3.90 -26.15
C ARG A 460 -2.56 -4.29 -27.60
N ASP A 461 -2.07 -3.46 -28.52
CA ASP A 461 -2.16 -3.72 -29.95
C ASP A 461 -0.92 -4.48 -30.43
N ASP A 462 -0.95 -4.91 -31.69
CA ASP A 462 0.12 -5.70 -32.29
C ASP A 462 1.46 -4.94 -32.29
N LEU A 463 1.41 -3.63 -32.53
CA LEU A 463 2.60 -2.77 -32.52
C LEU A 463 3.20 -2.66 -31.13
N GLY A 464 2.37 -2.40 -30.11
CA GLY A 464 2.79 -2.31 -28.71
C GLY A 464 3.46 -3.60 -28.23
N THR A 465 2.83 -4.74 -28.52
CA THR A 465 3.38 -6.07 -28.21
C THR A 465 4.74 -6.30 -28.91
N ALA A 466 4.86 -5.90 -30.18
CA ALA A 466 6.12 -6.03 -30.91
C ALA A 466 7.23 -5.12 -30.34
N ILE A 467 6.89 -3.92 -29.85
CA ILE A 467 7.84 -3.00 -29.20
C ILE A 467 8.38 -3.60 -27.91
N GLU A 468 7.51 -4.14 -27.05
CA GLU A 468 7.91 -4.80 -25.79
C GLU A 468 8.87 -5.96 -26.07
N GLN A 469 8.50 -6.85 -27.00
CA GLN A 469 9.34 -7.98 -27.38
C GLN A 469 10.70 -7.56 -27.96
N ALA A 470 10.72 -6.52 -28.80
CA ALA A 470 11.97 -5.98 -29.34
C ALA A 470 12.86 -5.39 -28.24
N TYR A 471 12.26 -4.74 -27.24
CA TYR A 471 12.97 -4.17 -26.11
C TYR A 471 13.59 -5.23 -25.20
N ASP A 472 12.85 -6.31 -24.89
CA ASP A 472 13.36 -7.44 -24.10
C ASP A 472 14.56 -8.13 -24.77
N LYS A 473 14.50 -8.29 -26.11
CA LYS A 473 15.64 -8.79 -26.90
C LYS A 473 16.86 -7.88 -26.77
N LEU A 474 16.69 -6.56 -26.82
CA LEU A 474 17.81 -5.62 -26.64
C LEU A 474 18.43 -5.75 -25.25
N GLN A 475 17.61 -5.83 -24.19
CA GLN A 475 18.15 -5.98 -22.83
C GLN A 475 18.99 -7.24 -22.67
N THR A 476 18.51 -8.37 -23.19
CA THR A 476 19.24 -9.65 -23.12
C THR A 476 20.56 -9.61 -23.89
N ASP A 477 20.59 -9.03 -25.09
CA ASP A 477 21.83 -8.89 -25.88
C ASP A 477 22.88 -7.99 -25.20
N PHE A 478 22.46 -6.93 -24.52
CA PHE A 478 23.35 -6.04 -23.75
C PHE A 478 23.84 -6.68 -22.45
N GLU A 479 23.03 -7.48 -21.76
CA GLU A 479 23.48 -8.24 -20.59
C GLU A 479 24.51 -9.31 -20.98
N VAL A 480 24.30 -10.02 -22.09
CA VAL A 480 25.24 -11.05 -22.58
C VAL A 480 26.57 -10.41 -23.01
N THR A 481 26.54 -9.26 -23.69
CA THR A 481 27.78 -8.57 -24.11
C THR A 481 28.51 -7.89 -22.95
N GLY A 482 27.80 -7.44 -21.91
CA GLY A 482 28.40 -6.92 -20.66
C GLY A 482 29.15 -7.99 -19.85
N VAL A 483 28.69 -9.25 -19.89
CA VAL A 483 29.36 -10.39 -19.25
C VAL A 483 30.61 -10.83 -20.02
N VAL A 484 30.61 -10.71 -21.35
CA VAL A 484 31.77 -11.09 -22.20
C VAL A 484 32.92 -10.07 -22.12
N MET A 485 32.66 -8.82 -21.75
CA MET A 485 33.69 -7.76 -21.60
C MET A 485 34.33 -7.71 -20.19
N LEU A 486 33.85 -8.53 -19.24
CA LEU A 486 34.41 -8.66 -17.89
C LEU A 486 35.04 -10.05 -17.63
N GLY A 487 35.25 -10.85 -18.68
CA GLY A 487 35.92 -12.16 -18.62
C GLY A 487 37.43 -12.09 -18.86
#